data_AF-F4RV02-F1
#
_entry.id   AF-F4RV02-F1
#
_cell.length_a   1.000
_cell.length_b   1.000
_cell.length_c   1.000
_cell.angle_alpha   90.00
_cell.angle_beta   90.00
_cell.angle_gamma   90.00
#
_symmetry.space_group_name_H-M   'P 1'
#
loop_
_entity.id
_entity.type
_entity.pdbx_description
1 polymer ?
#
loop_
_entity_poly.entity_id
_entity_poly.type
_entity_poly.pdbx_seq_one_letter_code
_entity_poly.pdbx_strand_id
1 'polypeptide(L)'
;MLTPCRAPNQSKKNKSNRSSTHPTHSDSNFVIFELGDEIEIDHVVLANYEFFSSMYKLIRITVSNSGLGGAGGIKWVEVGRFKTRNVRGIQVFPIKHLKGFYRYVRLDFLSHYGSKYFCPLSLVRIYGLTQIDAYGRDEELERRRQLELKEFEDDLQDHEKTC
;
A
#
# COMPACT_ATOMS: atom_id res chain seq x y z
N MET A 1 -11.39 4.18 11.36
CA MET A 1 -12.18 2.93 11.47
C MET A 1 -11.67 2.12 12.66
N LEU A 2 -12.55 1.60 13.52
CA LEU A 2 -12.21 0.66 14.59
C LEU A 2 -12.40 -0.77 14.07
N THR A 3 -11.30 -1.46 13.80
CA THR A 3 -11.31 -2.85 13.33
C THR A 3 -10.84 -3.78 14.45
N PRO A 4 -11.50 -4.94 14.67
CA PRO A 4 -11.05 -5.90 15.66
C PRO A 4 -9.64 -6.41 15.33
N CYS A 5 -8.76 -6.45 16.34
CA CYS A 5 -7.47 -7.13 16.26
C CYS A 5 -7.69 -8.65 16.27
N ARG A 6 -8.04 -9.25 15.14
CA ARG A 6 -8.15 -10.71 15.08
C ARG A 6 -6.74 -11.31 15.03
N ALA A 7 -6.37 -12.07 16.06
CA ALA A 7 -5.14 -12.82 16.07
C ALA A 7 -5.30 -14.08 15.19
N PRO A 8 -4.27 -14.54 14.47
CA PRO A 8 -4.33 -15.79 13.71
C PRO A 8 -4.58 -17.03 14.58
N ASN A 9 -4.54 -16.93 15.91
CA ASN A 9 -4.66 -18.05 16.86
C ASN A 9 -5.64 -17.82 18.03
N GLN A 10 -6.69 -17.00 17.89
CA GLN A 10 -7.78 -16.98 18.88
C GLN A 10 -9.01 -17.81 18.50
N SER A 11 -8.83 -18.80 17.62
CA SER A 11 -9.77 -19.91 17.43
C SER A 11 -9.23 -21.17 18.12
N LYS A 12 -9.02 -21.17 19.44
CA LYS A 12 -8.79 -22.38 20.26
C LYS A 12 -8.68 -22.01 21.75
N LYS A 13 -9.81 -21.77 22.40
CA LYS A 13 -10.02 -22.08 23.83
C LYS A 13 -11.52 -21.98 24.11
N ASN A 14 -12.08 -23.10 24.52
CA ASN A 14 -13.47 -23.32 24.95
C ASN A 14 -14.53 -23.43 23.85
N LYS A 15 -14.69 -24.63 23.30
CA LYS A 15 -16.02 -25.18 23.00
C LYS A 15 -16.05 -26.64 23.40
N SER A 16 -16.58 -26.91 24.60
CA SER A 16 -17.32 -28.15 24.81
C SER A 16 -18.48 -28.15 23.81
N ASN A 17 -18.61 -29.27 23.09
CA ASN A 17 -19.79 -29.73 22.38
C ASN A 17 -20.58 -28.70 21.54
N ARG A 18 -20.16 -28.51 20.28
CA ARG A 18 -21.12 -28.48 19.16
C ARG A 18 -20.40 -28.74 17.84
N SER A 19 -20.78 -29.81 17.15
CA SER A 19 -20.40 -30.02 15.75
C SER A 19 -20.95 -28.87 14.91
N SER A 20 -20.08 -28.18 14.21
CA SER A 20 -20.48 -27.33 13.08
C SER A 20 -19.36 -27.41 12.06
N THR A 21 -19.59 -28.26 11.07
CA THR A 21 -18.85 -28.33 9.81
C THR A 21 -19.11 -27.04 9.03
N HIS A 22 -18.16 -26.10 9.11
CA HIS A 22 -18.00 -25.03 8.12
C HIS A 22 -16.53 -24.99 7.70
N PRO A 23 -16.24 -24.84 6.39
CA PRO A 23 -14.88 -24.86 5.88
C PRO A 23 -14.10 -23.65 6.41
N THR A 24 -12.86 -23.91 6.79
CA THR A 24 -11.88 -22.90 7.22
C THR A 24 -11.52 -21.98 6.06
N HIS A 25 -12.33 -20.96 5.81
CA HIS A 25 -11.85 -19.75 5.16
C HIS A 25 -11.03 -18.97 6.19
N SER A 26 -9.78 -18.66 5.86
CA SER A 26 -9.01 -17.69 6.61
C SER A 26 -9.77 -16.35 6.57
N ASP A 27 -10.52 -16.04 7.64
CA ASP A 27 -11.20 -14.77 7.86
C ASP A 27 -10.17 -13.63 7.92
N SER A 28 -9.70 -13.18 6.76
CA SER A 28 -8.76 -12.08 6.63
C SER A 28 -9.48 -10.79 6.99
N ASN A 29 -8.99 -10.04 7.97
CA ASN A 29 -9.46 -8.69 8.22
C ASN A 29 -8.89 -7.78 7.11
N PHE A 30 -9.75 -7.12 6.35
CA PHE A 30 -9.32 -6.20 5.31
C PHE A 30 -10.26 -5.00 5.16
N VAL A 31 -9.74 -3.94 4.58
CA VAL A 31 -10.52 -2.76 4.17
C VAL A 31 -10.14 -2.44 2.72
N ILE A 32 -11.14 -2.07 1.93
CA ILE A 32 -10.95 -1.63 0.54
C ILE A 32 -11.27 -0.14 0.47
N PHE A 33 -10.39 0.62 -0.16
CA PHE A 33 -10.52 2.03 -0.47
C PHE A 33 -10.73 2.17 -1.96
N GLU A 34 -11.76 2.91 -2.35
CA GLU A 34 -11.94 3.42 -3.70
C GLU A 34 -11.39 4.85 -3.75
N LEU A 35 -10.46 5.09 -4.68
CA LEU A 35 -9.86 6.39 -4.92
C LEU A 35 -10.75 7.22 -5.85
N GLY A 36 -10.66 8.54 -5.74
CA GLY A 36 -11.40 9.46 -6.61
C GLY A 36 -10.99 9.35 -8.08
N ASP A 37 -9.71 9.04 -8.31
CA ASP A 37 -9.10 8.88 -9.64
C ASP A 37 -8.21 7.64 -9.70
N GLU A 38 -7.91 7.20 -10.92
CA GLU A 38 -6.89 6.18 -11.19
C GLU A 38 -5.50 6.80 -11.10
N ILE A 39 -4.70 6.32 -10.14
CA ILE A 39 -3.37 6.87 -9.86
C ILE A 39 -2.29 5.80 -9.90
N GLU A 40 -1.09 6.22 -10.30
CA GLU A 40 0.16 5.49 -10.06
C GLU A 40 0.56 5.73 -8.60
N ILE A 41 0.36 4.72 -7.75
CA ILE A 41 0.52 4.86 -6.30
C ILE A 41 2.01 4.88 -5.94
N ASP A 42 2.45 5.95 -5.29
CA ASP A 42 3.83 6.15 -4.84
C ASP A 42 4.02 5.72 -3.37
N HIS A 43 3.15 6.17 -2.47
CA HIS A 43 3.25 5.80 -1.06
C HIS A 43 1.91 5.79 -0.33
N VAL A 44 1.81 4.91 0.66
CA VAL A 44 0.65 4.81 1.56
C VAL A 44 1.06 5.25 2.95
N VAL A 45 0.24 6.09 3.57
CA VAL A 45 0.46 6.62 4.90
C VAL A 45 -0.61 6.08 5.82
N LEU A 46 -0.18 5.49 6.94
CA LEU A 46 -1.06 4.98 7.98
C LEU A 46 -0.71 5.63 9.31
N ALA A 47 -1.72 5.89 10.14
CA ALA A 47 -1.50 6.30 11.52
C ALA A 47 -2.54 5.69 12.48
N ASN A 48 -2.09 5.46 13.70
CA ASN A 48 -2.95 5.19 14.86
C ASN A 48 -2.59 6.20 15.96
N TYR A 49 -3.60 6.94 16.42
CA TYR A 49 -3.48 7.93 17.50
C TYR A 49 -4.10 7.46 18.82
N GLU A 50 -4.74 6.29 18.85
CA GLU A 50 -5.44 5.78 20.03
C GLU A 50 -4.46 5.21 21.06
N PHE A 51 -4.52 5.72 22.28
CA PHE A 51 -3.57 5.38 23.34
C PHE A 51 -3.81 3.98 23.91
N PHE A 52 -5.07 3.55 24.05
CA PHE A 52 -5.42 2.27 24.69
C PHE A 52 -5.69 1.13 23.69
N SER A 53 -5.10 1.20 22.51
CA SER A 53 -5.29 0.21 21.45
C SER A 53 -4.04 -0.59 21.11
N SER A 54 -4.26 -1.72 20.46
CA SER A 54 -3.23 -2.49 19.77
C SER A 54 -2.93 -1.85 18.41
N MET A 55 -1.75 -2.12 17.86
CA MET A 55 -1.34 -1.60 16.55
C MET A 55 -1.16 -2.75 15.57
N TYR A 56 -1.53 -2.58 14.30
CA TYR A 56 -1.16 -3.55 13.28
C TYR A 56 0.35 -3.71 13.22
N LYS A 57 0.83 -4.93 12.92
CA LYS A 57 2.24 -5.32 12.85
C LYS A 57 2.66 -5.67 11.44
N LEU A 58 1.88 -6.52 10.77
CA LEU A 58 2.12 -6.93 9.40
C LEU A 58 0.87 -6.63 8.60
N ILE A 59 1.03 -5.84 7.55
CA ILE A 59 -0.03 -5.48 6.61
C ILE A 59 0.35 -5.97 5.23
N ARG A 60 -0.64 -6.26 4.39
CA ARG A 60 -0.46 -6.51 2.96
C ARG A 60 -1.29 -5.51 2.19
N ILE A 61 -0.69 -4.93 1.16
CA ILE A 61 -1.34 -3.97 0.27
C ILE A 61 -1.53 -4.66 -1.08
N THR A 62 -2.76 -4.67 -1.56
CA THR A 62 -3.14 -5.14 -2.89
C THR A 62 -3.92 -4.05 -3.61
N VAL A 63 -3.81 -4.00 -4.94
CA VAL A 63 -4.43 -2.95 -5.76
C VAL A 63 -5.21 -3.56 -6.91
N SER A 64 -6.21 -2.84 -7.39
CA SER A 64 -7.01 -3.24 -8.55
C SER A 64 -7.44 -2.02 -9.35
N ASN A 65 -7.46 -2.14 -10.67
CA ASN A 65 -8.10 -1.18 -11.58
C ASN A 65 -9.49 -1.66 -12.03
N SER A 66 -9.81 -2.94 -11.79
CA SER A 66 -11.07 -3.53 -12.20
C SER A 66 -12.13 -3.23 -11.15
N GLY A 67 -13.24 -2.64 -11.59
CA GLY A 67 -14.41 -2.38 -10.76
C GLY A 67 -14.92 -3.67 -10.11
N LEU A 68 -15.50 -3.55 -8.91
CA LEU A 68 -15.95 -4.66 -8.06
C LEU A 68 -17.05 -5.58 -8.69
N GLY A 69 -17.43 -5.38 -9.96
CA GLY A 69 -18.54 -6.07 -10.62
C GLY A 69 -18.37 -6.37 -12.12
N GLY A 70 -17.16 -6.35 -12.67
CA GLY A 70 -16.93 -6.72 -14.07
C GLY A 70 -17.07 -8.22 -14.35
N ALA A 71 -17.51 -8.57 -15.57
CA ALA A 71 -17.71 -9.96 -16.03
C ALA A 71 -16.46 -10.86 -15.96
N GLY A 72 -15.26 -10.28 -15.79
CA GLY A 72 -13.97 -10.99 -15.68
C GLY A 72 -13.47 -11.21 -14.25
N GLY A 73 -14.24 -10.83 -13.22
CA GLY A 73 -13.81 -10.92 -11.82
C GLY A 73 -12.78 -9.85 -11.41
N ILE A 74 -12.59 -9.70 -10.11
CA ILE A 74 -11.69 -8.66 -9.56
C ILE A 74 -10.25 -9.18 -9.58
N LYS A 75 -9.41 -8.60 -10.45
CA LYS A 75 -7.98 -8.93 -10.50
C LYS A 75 -7.20 -8.05 -9.53
N TRP A 76 -6.89 -8.61 -8.37
CA TRP A 76 -6.00 -7.98 -7.39
C TRP A 76 -4.53 -8.23 -7.73
N VAL A 77 -3.71 -7.19 -7.65
CA VAL A 77 -2.26 -7.25 -7.77
C VAL A 77 -1.65 -7.01 -6.39
N GLU A 78 -0.80 -7.93 -5.90
CA GLU A 78 -0.08 -7.74 -4.64
C GLU A 78 1.04 -6.71 -4.83
N VAL A 79 0.96 -5.60 -4.11
CA VAL A 79 2.01 -4.59 -4.07
C VAL A 79 3.13 -5.04 -3.16
N GLY A 80 2.77 -5.59 -2.00
CA GLY A 80 3.72 -6.14 -1.05
C GLY A 80 3.19 -6.23 0.37
N ARG A 81 4.08 -6.69 1.26
CA ARG A 81 3.82 -6.84 2.69
C ARG A 81 4.75 -5.94 3.47
N PHE A 82 4.17 -5.16 4.36
CA PHE A 82 4.88 -4.14 5.11
C PHE A 82 4.80 -4.43 6.60
N LYS A 83 5.94 -4.34 7.26
CA LYS A 83 6.02 -4.39 8.71
C LYS A 83 5.92 -2.96 9.24
N THR A 84 4.90 -2.72 10.06
CA THR A 84 4.70 -1.45 10.75
C THR A 84 5.52 -1.42 12.04
N ARG A 85 5.72 -0.21 12.56
CA ARG A 85 6.33 0.01 13.87
C ARG A 85 5.24 0.14 14.94
N ASN A 86 5.52 -0.33 16.15
CA ASN A 86 4.63 -0.15 17.30
C ASN A 86 4.80 1.27 17.89
N VAL A 87 4.56 2.28 17.05
CA VAL A 87 4.68 3.71 17.39
C VAL A 87 3.40 4.42 17.01
N ARG A 88 2.93 5.28 17.91
CA ARG A 88 1.77 6.13 17.65
C ARG A 88 2.18 7.28 16.74
N GLY A 89 1.31 7.62 15.80
CA GLY A 89 1.59 8.63 14.80
C GLY A 89 1.81 8.07 13.40
N ILE A 90 2.32 8.94 12.53
CA ILE A 90 2.37 8.75 11.09
C ILE A 90 3.47 7.76 10.70
N GLN A 91 3.13 6.83 9.80
CA GLN A 91 4.07 5.90 9.19
C GLN A 91 3.84 5.91 7.68
N VAL A 92 4.94 6.07 6.93
CA VAL A 92 4.94 6.15 5.46
C VAL A 92 5.50 4.84 4.90
N PHE A 93 4.77 4.25 3.96
CA PHE A 93 5.13 3.01 3.28
C PHE A 93 5.33 3.30 1.79
N PRO A 94 6.58 3.51 1.34
CA PRO A 94 6.85 3.72 -0.07
C PRO A 94 6.62 2.42 -0.85
N ILE A 95 5.95 2.54 -1.98
CA ILE A 95 5.66 1.45 -2.90
C ILE A 95 6.69 1.49 -4.01
N LYS A 96 7.47 0.41 -4.13
CA LYS A 96 8.50 0.29 -5.16
C LYS A 96 8.01 -0.59 -6.28
N HIS A 97 8.29 -0.18 -7.53
CA HIS A 97 8.09 -0.99 -8.73
C HIS A 97 6.63 -1.36 -9.05
N LEU A 98 5.65 -0.61 -8.54
CA LEU A 98 4.27 -0.76 -8.98
C LEU A 98 4.11 -0.05 -10.33
N LYS A 99 3.72 -0.79 -11.37
CA LYS A 99 3.49 -0.22 -12.71
C LYS A 99 1.99 -0.13 -13.00
N GLY A 100 1.57 1.00 -13.54
CA GLY A 100 0.20 1.23 -13.98
C GLY A 100 -0.65 2.00 -12.97
N PHE A 101 -1.89 2.27 -13.38
CA PHE A 101 -2.83 3.09 -12.64
C PHE A 101 -3.91 2.22 -11.98
N TYR A 102 -4.25 2.54 -10.74
CA TYR A 102 -5.17 1.77 -9.92
C TYR A 102 -6.19 2.66 -9.24
N ARG A 103 -7.43 2.19 -9.14
CA ARG A 103 -8.54 2.89 -8.47
C ARG A 103 -8.84 2.32 -7.09
N TYR A 104 -8.59 1.03 -6.89
CA TYR A 104 -8.92 0.34 -5.65
C TYR A 104 -7.65 -0.08 -4.92
N VAL A 105 -7.62 0.18 -3.62
CA VAL A 105 -6.55 -0.23 -2.72
C VAL A 105 -7.13 -1.05 -1.59
N ARG A 106 -6.65 -2.27 -1.43
CA ARG A 106 -7.03 -3.17 -0.36
C ARG A 106 -5.88 -3.30 0.64
N LEU A 107 -6.20 -3.03 1.90
CA LEU A 107 -5.32 -3.24 3.04
C LEU A 107 -5.77 -4.50 3.80
N ASP A 108 -4.97 -5.55 3.75
CA ASP A 108 -5.16 -6.74 4.59
C ASP A 108 -4.31 -6.63 5.85
N PHE A 109 -4.91 -6.93 7.01
CA PHE A 109 -4.24 -6.93 8.29
C PHE A 109 -3.87 -8.36 8.69
N LEU A 110 -2.58 -8.70 8.62
CA LEU A 110 -2.09 -10.06 8.83
C LEU A 110 -1.74 -10.36 10.29
N SER A 111 -1.24 -9.37 11.02
CA SER A 111 -0.94 -9.50 12.46
C SER A 111 -0.94 -8.14 13.18
N HIS A 112 -0.94 -8.15 14.51
CA HIS A 112 -0.91 -6.96 15.35
C HIS A 112 0.06 -7.11 16.54
N TYR A 113 0.43 -5.98 17.12
CA TYR A 113 1.12 -5.83 18.39
C TYR A 113 0.12 -5.74 19.54
N GLY A 114 0.51 -6.23 20.72
CA GLY A 114 -0.32 -6.17 21.91
C GLY A 114 -1.42 -7.25 21.94
N SER A 115 -2.29 -7.14 22.94
CA SER A 115 -3.39 -8.09 23.21
C SER A 115 -4.74 -7.40 23.38
N LYS A 116 -4.85 -6.11 23.04
CA LYS A 116 -6.12 -5.38 23.05
C LYS A 116 -7.01 -5.85 21.91
N TYR A 117 -8.32 -5.76 22.15
CA TYR A 117 -9.34 -6.26 21.22
C TYR A 117 -9.45 -5.42 19.94
N PHE A 118 -9.19 -4.12 20.00
CA PHE A 118 -9.33 -3.20 18.88
C PHE A 118 -7.99 -2.66 18.37
N CYS A 119 -7.88 -2.62 17.04
CA CYS A 119 -6.75 -2.11 16.26
C CYS A 119 -7.27 -0.98 15.37
N PRO A 120 -7.46 0.23 15.92
CA PRO A 120 -7.92 1.36 15.14
C PRO A 120 -6.92 1.71 14.03
N LEU A 121 -7.49 2.11 12.90
CA LEU A 121 -6.79 2.84 11.86
C LEU A 121 -7.38 4.25 11.87
N SER A 122 -6.63 5.18 12.47
CA SER A 122 -7.06 6.56 12.67
C SER A 122 -6.93 7.39 11.40
N LEU A 123 -5.89 7.13 10.60
CA LEU A 123 -5.63 7.83 9.35
C LEU A 123 -5.10 6.87 8.30
N VAL A 124 -5.61 7.04 7.08
CA VAL A 124 -5.10 6.44 5.85
C VAL A 124 -5.00 7.55 4.82
N ARG A 125 -3.86 7.66 4.15
CA ARG A 125 -3.70 8.47 2.95
C ARG A 125 -2.96 7.67 1.91
N ILE A 126 -3.38 7.80 0.67
CA ILE A 126 -2.81 7.11 -0.48
C ILE A 126 -2.39 8.21 -1.43
N TYR A 127 -1.11 8.27 -1.72
CA TYR A 127 -0.51 9.30 -2.57
C TYR A 127 0.01 8.65 -3.85
N GLY A 128 -0.08 9.40 -4.94
CA GLY A 128 0.31 8.97 -6.27
C GLY A 128 0.06 10.07 -7.28
N LEU A 129 0.35 9.78 -8.54
CA LEU A 129 0.13 10.69 -9.65
C LEU A 129 -1.02 10.20 -10.53
N THR A 130 -1.83 11.10 -11.05
CA THR A 130 -2.80 10.78 -12.09
C THR A 130 -2.08 10.44 -13.40
N GLN A 131 -2.80 9.90 -14.38
CA GLN A 131 -2.20 9.60 -15.68
C GLN A 131 -1.61 10.82 -16.38
N ILE A 132 -2.26 11.98 -16.26
CA ILE A 132 -1.79 13.24 -16.85
C ILE A 132 -0.51 13.69 -16.13
N ASP A 133 -0.50 13.67 -14.80
CA ASP A 133 0.66 14.09 -14.01
C ASP A 133 1.86 13.18 -14.21
N ALA A 134 1.64 11.87 -14.32
CA ALA A 134 2.68 10.88 -14.58
C ALA A 134 3.33 11.11 -15.95
N TYR A 135 2.53 11.40 -16.98
CA TYR A 135 3.04 11.72 -18.32
C TYR A 135 3.88 13.00 -18.30
N GLY A 136 3.41 14.07 -17.65
CA GLY A 136 4.18 15.32 -17.52
C GLY A 136 5.50 15.14 -16.77
N ARG A 137 5.51 14.31 -15.71
CA ARG A 137 6.74 13.94 -15.00
C ARG A 137 7.73 13.21 -15.92
N ASP A 138 7.23 12.28 -16.74
CA ASP A 138 8.07 11.48 -17.62
C ASP A 138 8.69 12.35 -18.74
N GLU A 139 7.92 13.28 -19.33
CA GLU A 139 8.43 14.28 -20.28
C GLU A 139 9.52 15.17 -19.65
N GLU A 140 9.31 15.64 -18.41
CA GLU A 140 10.30 16.45 -17.70
C GLU A 140 11.59 15.67 -17.42
N LEU A 141 11.47 14.39 -17.06
CA LEU A 141 12.61 13.52 -16.82
C LEU A 141 13.42 13.30 -18.10
N GLU A 142 12.75 13.08 -19.23
CA GLU A 142 13.40 12.94 -20.54
C GLU A 142 14.15 14.20 -20.94
N ARG A 143 13.51 15.37 -20.80
CA ARG A 143 14.14 16.66 -21.06
C ARG A 143 15.38 16.87 -20.19
N ARG A 144 15.30 16.58 -18.89
CA ARG A 144 16.46 16.70 -17.98
C ARG A 144 17.59 15.77 -18.41
N ARG A 145 17.28 14.53 -18.77
CA ARG A 145 18.28 13.56 -19.25
C ARG A 145 18.95 14.04 -20.53
N GLN A 146 18.21 14.63 -21.47
CA GLN A 146 18.78 15.19 -22.70
C GLN A 146 19.73 16.36 -22.41
N LEU A 147 19.37 17.22 -21.44
CA LEU A 147 20.24 18.31 -21.01
C LEU A 147 21.52 17.78 -20.36
N GLU A 148 21.42 16.81 -19.44
CA GLU A 148 22.57 16.16 -18.80
C GLU A 148 23.51 15.50 -19.84
N LEU A 149 22.95 14.85 -20.87
CA LEU A 149 23.73 14.26 -21.97
C LEU A 149 24.43 15.32 -22.79
N LYS A 150 23.74 16.43 -23.08
CA LYS A 150 24.31 17.53 -23.85
C LYS A 150 25.44 18.22 -23.09
N GLU A 151 25.27 18.45 -21.78
CA GLU A 151 26.33 18.98 -20.91
C GLU A 151 27.57 18.08 -20.93
N PHE A 152 27.37 16.75 -20.86
CA PHE A 152 28.47 15.80 -20.93
C PHE A 152 29.19 15.79 -22.30
N GLU A 153 28.45 15.95 -23.39
CA GLU A 153 29.02 16.09 -24.73
C GLU A 153 29.80 17.40 -24.91
N ASP A 154 29.29 18.50 -24.38
CA ASP A 154 29.95 19.82 -24.43
C ASP A 154 31.27 19.80 -23.61
N ASP A 155 31.29 19.18 -22.43
CA ASP A 155 32.50 19.02 -21.60
C ASP A 155 33.61 18.20 -22.31
N LEU A 156 33.22 17.14 -23.03
CA LEU A 156 34.16 16.33 -23.82
C LEU A 156 34.79 17.15 -24.95
N GLN A 157 34.00 17.99 -25.62
CA GLN A 157 34.49 18.84 -26.71
C GLN A 157 35.44 19.94 -26.22
N ASP A 158 35.22 20.49 -25.03
CA ASP A 158 36.12 21.50 -24.47
C ASP A 158 37.44 20.91 -23.98
N HIS A 159 37.41 19.68 -23.44
CA HIS A 159 38.63 18.96 -23.10
C HIS A 159 39.46 18.62 -24.35
N GLU A 160 38.82 18.27 -25.46
CA GLU A 160 39.51 18.01 -26.74
C GLU A 160 40.14 19.27 -27.36
N LYS A 161 39.52 20.44 -27.18
CA LYS A 161 40.04 21.72 -27.70
C LYS A 161 41.16 22.34 -26.87
N THR A 162 41.36 21.87 -25.64
CA THR A 162 42.36 22.42 -24.71
C THR A 162 43.72 21.71 -24.80
N CYS A 163 43.85 20.68 -25.63
CA CYS A 163 45.07 19.88 -25.83
C CYS A 163 45.85 20.31 -27.09
#